data_AF-A0A0J7Z2S5-F1
#
_entry.id   AF-A0A0J7Z2S5-F1
#
_cell.length_a   1.000
_cell.length_b   1.000
_cell.length_c   1.000
_cell.angle_alpha   90.00
_cell.angle_beta   90.00
_cell.angle_gamma   90.00
#
_symmetry.space_group_name_H-M   'P 1'
#
loop_
_entity.id
_entity.type
_entity.pdbx_description
1 polymer ?
#
loop_
_entity_poly.entity_id
_entity_poly.type
_entity_poly.pdbx_seq_one_letter_code
_entity_poly.pdbx_strand_id
1 'polypeptide(L)'
;MADNPWAWRDGHNPYRATPFQVLALSPEAGGRGAIRNHVRKRRQRIERRADRYPLFGRVLRVAEVNAAEDRIKDPAQRLLAQLCTHRPEPPARPERPDDTTGPAR
;
A
#
# COMPACT_ATOMS: atom_id res chain seq x y z
N MET A 1 3.74 14.06 23.70
CA MET A 1 4.32 13.95 22.36
C MET A 1 3.18 14.15 21.37
N ALA A 2 3.29 15.12 20.45
CA ALA A 2 2.27 15.33 19.43
C ALA A 2 2.31 14.17 18.43
N ASP A 3 1.21 13.43 18.29
CA ASP A 3 1.09 12.39 17.28
C ASP A 3 1.34 12.99 15.90
N ASN A 4 2.35 12.49 15.19
CA ASN A 4 2.64 12.91 13.83
C ASN A 4 1.46 12.49 12.92
N PRO A 5 0.62 13.42 12.43
CA PRO A 5 -0.50 13.05 11.56
C PRO A 5 -0.01 12.55 10.19
N TRP A 6 1.28 12.76 9.89
CA TRP A 6 2.00 12.30 8.70
C TRP A 6 2.70 10.95 8.85
N ALA A 7 2.56 10.29 10.00
CA ALA A 7 3.08 8.94 10.19
C ALA A 7 2.28 7.91 9.38
N TRP A 8 3.00 6.95 8.79
CA TRP A 8 2.40 5.76 8.20
C TRP A 8 1.61 4.99 9.25
N ARG A 9 0.36 4.62 8.95
CA ARG A 9 -0.50 3.81 9.83
C ARG A 9 -0.85 2.52 9.13
N ASP A 10 -0.70 1.40 9.83
CA ASP A 10 -1.04 0.05 9.32
C ASP A 10 -0.43 -0.28 7.94
N GLY A 11 0.79 0.21 7.67
CA GLY A 11 1.48 -0.01 6.39
C GLY A 11 0.97 0.86 5.23
N HIS A 12 0.17 1.88 5.50
CA HIS A 12 -0.41 2.75 4.49
C HIS A 12 0.08 4.21 4.64
N ASN A 13 0.44 4.80 3.50
CA ASN A 13 0.65 6.23 3.38
C ASN A 13 -0.70 6.97 3.50
N PRO A 14 -0.87 7.88 4.48
CA PRO A 14 -2.14 8.54 4.73
C PRO A 14 -2.48 9.66 3.72
N TYR A 15 -1.57 10.04 2.82
CA TYR A 15 -1.74 11.22 1.95
C TYR A 15 -2.33 10.93 0.57
N ARG A 16 -2.21 9.70 0.06
CA ARG A 16 -2.55 9.41 -1.34
C ARG A 16 -3.25 8.07 -1.47
N ALA A 17 -4.45 8.08 -2.02
CA ALA A 17 -5.12 6.89 -2.51
C ALA A 17 -4.39 6.39 -3.77
N THR A 18 -3.49 5.44 -3.59
CA THR A 18 -2.76 4.83 -4.70
C THR A 18 -3.65 3.84 -5.45
N PRO A 19 -3.39 3.58 -6.75
CA PRO A 19 -4.05 2.53 -7.49
C PRO A 19 -4.06 1.18 -6.77
N PHE A 20 -2.97 0.82 -6.07
CA PHE A 20 -2.89 -0.40 -5.26
C PHE A 20 -3.91 -0.41 -4.12
N GLN A 21 -4.04 0.68 -3.37
CA GLN A 21 -5.02 0.78 -2.28
C GLN A 21 -6.47 0.80 -2.80
N VAL A 22 -6.74 1.54 -3.87
CA VAL A 22 -8.07 1.59 -4.50
C VAL A 22 -8.51 0.20 -4.99
N LEU A 23 -7.57 -0.51 -5.63
CA LEU A 23 -7.80 -1.86 -6.15
C LEU A 23 -7.75 -2.94 -5.07
N ALA A 24 -7.30 -2.62 -3.85
CA ALA A 24 -6.96 -3.58 -2.80
C ALA A 24 -5.94 -4.64 -3.26
N LEU A 25 -4.99 -4.20 -4.08
CA LEU A 25 -3.95 -5.02 -4.70
C LEU A 25 -2.62 -4.85 -3.95
N SER A 26 -1.88 -5.94 -3.74
CA SER A 26 -0.50 -5.85 -3.26
C SER A 26 0.40 -5.11 -4.28
N PRO A 27 1.30 -4.22 -3.85
CA PRO A 27 2.33 -3.62 -4.71
C PRO A 27 3.20 -4.65 -5.44
N GLU A 28 3.37 -5.83 -4.84
CA GLU A 28 4.14 -6.96 -5.36
C GLU A 28 3.32 -7.86 -6.31
N ALA A 29 2.03 -7.58 -6.50
CA ALA A 29 1.18 -8.40 -7.35
C ALA A 29 1.70 -8.43 -8.79
N GLY A 30 2.24 -9.58 -9.19
CA GLY A 30 2.67 -9.90 -10.54
C GLY A 30 1.59 -10.62 -11.36
N GLY A 31 1.80 -10.67 -12.67
CA GLY A 31 0.94 -11.42 -13.59
C GLY A 31 -0.32 -10.67 -14.05
N ARG A 32 -0.36 -10.32 -15.34
CA ARG A 32 -1.47 -9.54 -15.95
C ARG A 32 -2.84 -10.17 -15.74
N GLY A 33 -2.94 -11.50 -15.83
CA GLY A 33 -4.20 -12.24 -15.65
C GLY A 33 -4.71 -12.19 -14.20
N ALA A 34 -3.82 -12.39 -13.22
CA ALA A 34 -4.16 -12.33 -11.80
C ALA A 34 -4.65 -10.93 -11.41
N ILE A 35 -3.93 -9.89 -11.85
CA ILE A 35 -4.31 -8.49 -11.64
C ILE A 35 -5.70 -8.22 -12.23
N ARG A 36 -5.93 -8.59 -13.49
CA ARG A 36 -7.23 -8.37 -14.17
C ARG A 36 -8.39 -9.06 -13.43
N ASN A 37 -8.19 -10.30 -12.99
CA ASN A 37 -9.21 -11.03 -12.23
C ASN A 37 -9.48 -10.36 -10.87
N HIS A 38 -8.43 -9.88 -10.20
CA HIS A 38 -8.56 -9.13 -8.95
C HIS A 38 -9.37 -7.85 -9.14
N VAL A 39 -9.01 -7.03 -10.13
CA VAL A 39 -9.73 -5.77 -10.44
C VAL A 39 -11.20 -6.04 -10.75
N ARG A 40 -11.50 -7.06 -11.57
CA ARG A 40 -12.89 -7.47 -11.86
C ARG A 40 -13.68 -7.78 -10.59
N LYS A 41 -13.10 -8.57 -9.67
CA LYS A 41 -13.74 -8.91 -8.40
C LYS A 41 -13.92 -7.68 -7.51
N ARG A 42 -12.91 -6.80 -7.45
CA ARG A 42 -12.98 -5.54 -6.69
C ARG A 42 -14.11 -4.67 -7.21
N ARG A 43 -14.21 -4.47 -8.53
CA ARG A 43 -15.30 -3.71 -9.16
C ARG A 43 -16.67 -4.26 -8.78
N GLN A 44 -16.88 -5.58 -8.91
CA GLN A 44 -18.15 -6.23 -8.54
C GLN A 44 -18.50 -6.04 -7.06
N ARG A 45 -17.52 -6.06 -6.16
CA ARG A 45 -17.75 -5.83 -4.72
C ARG A 45 -18.19 -4.39 -4.45
N ILE A 46 -17.54 -3.43 -5.08
CA ILE A 46 -17.87 -2.01 -4.94
C ILE A 46 -19.25 -1.72 -5.54
N GLU A 47 -19.56 -2.27 -6.72
CA GLU A 47 -20.87 -2.11 -7.35
C GLU A 47 -22.02 -2.65 -6.48
N ARG A 48 -21.82 -3.77 -5.77
CA ARG A 48 -22.86 -4.40 -4.96
C ARG A 48 -22.98 -3.83 -3.55
N ARG A 49 -21.87 -3.52 -2.89
CA ARG A 49 -21.78 -3.15 -1.46
C ARG A 49 -20.57 -2.27 -1.17
N ALA A 50 -20.54 -1.07 -1.76
CA ALA A 50 -19.42 -0.12 -1.59
C ALA A 50 -19.19 0.29 -0.12
N ASP A 51 -20.27 0.38 0.66
CA ASP A 51 -20.29 0.72 2.09
C ASP A 51 -19.40 -0.17 2.96
N ARG A 52 -19.21 -1.45 2.56
CA ARG A 52 -18.37 -2.41 3.28
C ARG A 52 -16.88 -2.27 3.01
N TYR A 53 -16.49 -1.46 2.03
CA TYR A 53 -15.10 -1.33 1.61
C TYR A 53 -14.66 0.14 1.56
N PRO A 54 -14.79 0.89 2.67
CA PRO A 54 -14.35 2.27 2.69
C PRO A 54 -12.83 2.34 2.52
N LEU A 55 -12.38 3.34 1.77
CA LEU A 55 -10.96 3.68 1.66
C LEU A 55 -10.73 5.01 2.36
N PHE A 56 -9.94 5.01 3.44
CA PHE A 56 -9.73 6.19 4.28
C PHE A 56 -11.04 6.84 4.75
N GLY A 57 -12.00 6.01 5.20
CA GLY A 57 -13.31 6.46 5.66
C GLY A 57 -14.27 6.93 4.57
N ARG A 58 -13.87 6.92 3.28
CA ARG A 58 -14.73 7.28 2.15
C ARG A 58 -15.29 6.05 1.45
N VAL A 59 -16.55 6.11 1.03
CA VAL A 59 -17.14 5.08 0.15
C VAL A 59 -16.55 5.23 -1.24
N LEU A 60 -15.98 4.15 -1.77
CA LEU A 60 -15.37 4.13 -3.09
C LEU A 60 -16.42 3.95 -4.19
N ARG A 61 -16.25 4.62 -5.34
CA ARG A 61 -17.10 4.47 -6.52
C ARG A 61 -16.45 3.56 -7.57
N VAL A 62 -17.27 2.93 -8.42
CA VAL A 62 -16.80 2.12 -9.57
C VAL A 62 -15.91 2.94 -10.51
N ALA A 63 -16.22 4.22 -10.72
CA ALA A 63 -15.40 5.11 -11.53
C ALA A 63 -13.96 5.24 -11.01
N GLU A 64 -13.77 5.24 -9.69
CA GLU A 64 -12.44 5.29 -9.07
C GLU A 64 -11.68 3.97 -9.24
N VAL A 65 -12.38 2.83 -9.19
CA VAL A 65 -11.81 1.51 -9.50
C VAL A 65 -11.33 1.45 -10.95
N ASN A 66 -12.15 1.92 -11.90
CA ASN A 66 -11.79 1.94 -13.32
C ASN A 66 -10.60 2.87 -13.57
N ALA A 67 -10.61 4.07 -13.00
CA ALA A 67 -9.47 4.99 -13.10
C ALA A 67 -8.19 4.36 -12.53
N ALA A 68 -8.26 3.70 -11.38
CA ALA A 68 -7.11 3.00 -10.81
C ALA A 68 -6.63 1.83 -11.68
N GLU A 69 -7.54 1.12 -12.34
CA GLU A 69 -7.20 0.07 -13.31
C GLU A 69 -6.40 0.64 -14.50
N ASP A 70 -6.76 1.82 -14.99
CA ASP A 70 -6.03 2.43 -16.11
C ASP A 70 -4.66 2.94 -15.67
N ARG A 71 -4.57 3.57 -14.49
CA ARG A 71 -3.29 4.02 -13.92
C ARG A 71 -2.30 2.87 -13.68
N ILE A 72 -2.78 1.70 -13.26
CA ILE A 72 -1.87 0.57 -12.96
C ILE A 72 -1.36 -0.15 -14.22
N LYS A 73 -1.96 0.10 -15.39
CA LYS A 73 -1.48 -0.40 -16.69
C LYS A 73 -0.31 0.44 -17.22
N ASP A 74 -0.27 1.72 -16.89
CA ASP A 74 0.85 2.62 -17.21
C ASP A 74 2.06 2.28 -16.30
N PRO A 75 3.21 1.87 -16.87
CA PRO A 75 4.39 1.50 -16.08
C PRO A 75 4.91 2.62 -15.18
N ALA A 76 4.90 3.87 -15.64
CA ALA A 76 5.42 5.00 -14.88
C ALA A 76 4.51 5.31 -13.69
N GLN A 77 3.19 5.31 -13.92
CA GLN A 77 2.22 5.52 -12.85
C GLN A 77 2.17 4.35 -11.86
N ARG A 78 2.34 3.11 -12.35
CA ARG A 78 2.48 1.93 -11.51
C ARG A 78 3.70 2.04 -10.61
N LEU A 79 4.87 2.40 -11.15
CA LEU A 79 6.10 2.58 -10.37
C LEU A 79 5.92 3.69 -9.32
N LEU A 80 5.39 4.84 -9.72
CA LEU A 80 5.10 5.93 -8.79
C LEU A 80 4.17 5.48 -7.66
N ALA A 81 3.13 4.70 -7.99
CA ALA A 81 2.21 4.14 -7.02
C ALA A 81 2.89 3.13 -6.08
N GLN A 82 3.83 2.30 -6.56
CA GLN A 82 4.62 1.41 -5.71
C GLN A 82 5.44 2.22 -4.72
N LEU A 83 6.22 3.20 -5.20
CA LEU A 83 7.02 4.09 -4.36
C LEU A 83 6.19 4.84 -3.31
N CYS A 84 4.95 5.22 -3.66
CA CYS A 84 4.03 5.88 -2.74
C CYS A 84 3.33 4.92 -1.75
N THR A 85 3.36 3.60 -2.00
CA THR A 85 2.69 2.56 -1.17
C THR A 85 3.68 1.81 -0.27
N HIS A 86 5.00 1.85 -0.53
CA HIS A 86 6.01 1.22 0.33
C HIS A 86 6.49 2.15 1.46
N ARG A 87 6.45 1.65 2.70
CA ARG A 87 7.10 2.30 3.84
C ARG A 87 8.61 2.18 3.60
N PRO A 88 9.40 3.25 3.69
CA PRO A 88 10.85 3.09 3.73
C PRO A 88 11.21 2.20 4.93
N GLU A 89 12.09 1.22 4.72
CA GLU A 89 12.66 0.39 5.79
C GLU A 89 13.13 1.33 6.92
N PRO A 90 12.81 1.06 8.20
CA PRO A 90 13.44 1.81 9.29
C PRO A 90 14.95 1.71 9.13
N PRO A 91 15.73 2.77 9.39
CA PRO A 91 17.18 2.66 9.37
C PRO A 91 17.58 1.51 10.29
N ALA A 92 18.53 0.68 9.82
CA ALA A 92 19.07 -0.43 10.60
C ALA A 92 19.42 0.10 12.00
N ARG A 93 18.86 -0.53 13.04
CA ARG A 93 19.19 -0.19 14.42
C ARG A 93 20.71 -0.37 14.53
N PRO A 94 21.48 0.64 14.99
CA PRO A 94 22.91 0.47 15.16
C PRO A 94 23.13 -0.75 16.05
N GLU A 95 23.90 -1.72 15.55
CA GLU A 95 24.37 -2.85 16.34
C GLU A 95 24.95 -2.27 17.63
N ARG A 96 24.38 -2.66 18.78
CA ARG A 96 25.05 -2.34 20.03
C ARG A 96 26.40 -3.02 19.95
N PRO A 97 27.52 -2.32 20.17
CA PRO A 97 28.81 -2.98 20.22
C PRO A 97 28.70 -4.07 21.29
N ASP A 98 28.91 -5.31 20.86
CA ASP A 98 28.96 -6.47 21.75
C ASP A 98 29.87 -6.12 22.94
N ASP A 99 29.36 -6.36 24.14
CA ASP A 99 30.10 -6.23 25.41
C ASP A 99 31.37 -7.09 25.31
N THR A 100 32.46 -6.46 24.89
CA THR A 100 33.81 -6.98 25.04
C THR A 100 34.18 -6.80 26.50
N THR A 101 33.80 -7.77 27.33
CA THR A 101 34.42 -7.96 28.64
C THR A 101 34.57 -9.46 28.86
N GLY A 102 35.82 -9.92 28.89
CA GLY A 102 36.19 -11.32 29.05
C GLY A 102 35.79 -11.92 30.41
N PRO A 103 36.35 -13.10 30.73
CA PRO A 103 37.55 -12.98 31.55
C PRO A 103 38.72 -13.83 31.08
N ALA A 104 39.90 -13.31 31.39
CA ALA A 104 41.19 -13.98 31.33
C ALA A 104 41.17 -15.31 32.09
N ARG A 105 41.81 -16.32 31.49
CA ARG A 105 42.40 -17.46 32.17
C ARG A 105 43.73 -17.79 31.52
#